data_AF-A0A3D1T6L7-F1
#
_entry.id   AF-A0A3D1T6L7-F1
#
_cell.length_a   1.000
_cell.length_b   1.000
_cell.length_c   1.000
_cell.angle_alpha   90.00
_cell.angle_beta   90.00
_cell.angle_gamma   90.00
#
_symmetry.space_group_name_H-M   'P 1'
#
loop_
_entity.id
_entity.type
_entity.pdbx_description
1 polymer ?
#
loop_
_entity_poly.entity_id
_entity_poly.type
_entity_poly.pdbx_seq_one_letter_code
_entity_poly.pdbx_strand_id
1 'polypeptide(L)'
;MCTSIMWRGFEVVDRIRKGMEQFLEAQGYHSYDEIVGLSLKHISSSDHLGLRPGYAQIDPAKCRNCGICTKPGHCNAVVQEQHYCRVIPERCLGCSVCVGLCPTRAITMVEAQE
;
A
#
# COMPACT_ATOMS: atom_id res chain seq x y z
N MET A 1 12.08 -20.31 -1.41
CA MET A 1 12.51 -19.13 -2.20
C MET A 1 13.36 -19.62 -3.37
N CYS A 2 12.94 -19.39 -4.63
CA CYS A 2 13.69 -19.89 -5.81
C CYS A 2 14.15 -18.74 -6.73
N THR A 3 13.21 -17.90 -7.20
CA THR A 3 13.48 -16.83 -8.18
C THR A 3 14.54 -15.84 -7.69
N SER A 4 14.49 -15.43 -6.42
CA SER A 4 15.45 -14.48 -5.86
C SER A 4 16.87 -15.02 -5.81
N ILE A 5 17.05 -16.32 -5.53
CA ILE A 5 18.37 -16.95 -5.51
C ILE A 5 18.92 -17.07 -6.93
N MET A 6 18.09 -17.53 -7.87
CA MET A 6 18.49 -17.65 -9.28
C MET A 6 18.97 -16.32 -9.88
N TRP A 7 18.38 -15.20 -9.48
CA TRP A 7 18.69 -13.89 -10.06
C TRP A 7 19.75 -13.10 -9.30
N ARG A 8 19.96 -13.38 -8.01
CA ARG A 8 20.74 -12.50 -7.12
C ARG A 8 21.75 -13.25 -6.24
N GLY A 9 21.89 -14.57 -6.43
CA GLY A 9 22.83 -15.40 -5.67
C GLY A 9 22.32 -15.81 -4.28
N PHE A 10 23.11 -16.64 -3.60
CA PHE A 10 22.80 -17.16 -2.26
C PHE A 10 22.91 -16.09 -1.17
N GLU A 11 23.64 -15.00 -1.42
CA GLU A 11 23.80 -13.84 -0.52
C GLU A 11 22.46 -13.16 -0.18
N VAL A 12 21.42 -13.41 -0.97
CA VAL A 12 20.04 -13.00 -0.64
C VAL A 12 19.56 -13.60 0.67
N VAL A 13 19.96 -14.83 1.01
CA VAL A 13 19.52 -15.49 2.25
C VAL A 13 19.98 -14.70 3.47
N ASP A 14 21.26 -14.30 3.51
CA ASP A 14 21.80 -13.47 4.59
C ASP A 14 21.13 -12.10 4.68
N ARG A 15 20.80 -11.50 3.53
CA ARG A 15 20.10 -10.22 3.48
C ARG A 15 18.68 -10.33 4.04
N ILE A 16 17.96 -11.40 3.71
CA ILE A 16 16.62 -11.68 4.23
C ILE A 16 16.71 -11.90 5.74
N ARG A 17 17.64 -12.72 6.22
CA ARG A 17 17.83 -12.99 7.67
C ARG A 17 18.05 -11.69 8.45
N LYS A 18 19.00 -10.86 8.03
CA LYS A 18 19.28 -9.57 8.70
C LYS A 18 18.07 -8.63 8.68
N GLY A 19 17.35 -8.57 7.55
CA GLY A 19 16.14 -7.75 7.45
C GLY A 19 15.02 -8.21 8.38
N MET A 20 14.87 -9.53 8.57
CA MET A 20 13.91 -10.08 9.52
C MET A 20 14.30 -9.77 10.97
N GLU A 21 15.58 -9.89 11.33
CA GLU A 21 16.07 -9.52 12.67
C GLU A 21 15.85 -8.04 12.98
N GLN A 22 16.18 -7.16 12.03
CA GLN A 22 15.93 -5.72 12.14
C GLN A 22 14.44 -5.40 12.30
N PHE A 23 13.56 -6.13 11.60
CA PHE A 23 12.12 -5.94 11.73
C PHE A 23 11.61 -6.33 13.12
N LEU A 24 12.03 -7.50 13.64
CA LEU A 24 11.64 -7.95 14.99
C LEU A 24 12.08 -6.92 16.03
N GLU A 25 13.33 -6.46 15.97
CA GLU A 25 13.87 -5.44 16.88
C GLU A 25 13.09 -4.12 16.78
N ALA A 26 12.87 -3.60 15.56
CA ALA A 26 12.16 -2.35 15.33
C ALA A 26 10.68 -2.38 15.76
N GLN A 27 10.08 -3.57 15.81
CA GLN A 27 8.70 -3.76 16.27
C GLN A 27 8.60 -4.24 17.73
N GLY A 28 9.72 -4.53 18.38
CA GLY A 28 9.78 -4.98 19.77
C GLY A 28 9.40 -6.45 20.00
N TYR A 29 9.55 -7.31 19.00
CA TYR A 29 9.35 -8.77 19.14
C TYR A 29 10.66 -9.47 19.49
N HIS A 30 10.60 -10.53 20.31
CA HIS A 30 11.77 -11.27 20.75
C HIS A 30 11.97 -12.61 20.04
N SER A 31 10.95 -13.12 19.35
CA SER A 31 11.00 -14.38 18.62
C SER A 31 10.08 -14.39 17.40
N TYR A 32 10.34 -15.31 16.46
CA TYR A 32 9.45 -15.52 15.33
C TYR A 32 8.08 -16.09 15.77
N ASP A 33 8.03 -16.86 16.86
CA ASP A 33 6.80 -17.45 17.36
C ASP A 33 5.79 -16.39 17.83
N GLU A 34 6.26 -15.22 18.27
CA GLU A 34 5.40 -14.09 18.64
C GLU A 34 4.66 -13.47 17.46
N ILE A 35 5.19 -13.61 16.24
CA ILE A 35 4.58 -13.03 15.04
C ILE A 35 3.79 -14.06 14.21
N VAL A 36 4.08 -15.35 14.37
CA VAL A 36 3.37 -16.42 13.67
C VAL A 36 1.91 -16.44 14.11
N GLY A 37 1.00 -16.24 13.15
CA GLY A 37 -0.44 -16.28 13.38
C GLY A 37 -1.10 -14.96 13.75
N LEU A 38 -0.35 -13.88 14.04
CA LEU A 38 -0.93 -12.58 14.43
C LEU A 38 -1.94 -12.04 13.41
N SER A 39 -1.70 -12.28 12.11
CA SER A 39 -2.59 -11.82 11.03
C SER A 39 -3.89 -12.62 10.91
N LEU A 40 -3.97 -13.83 11.46
CA LEU A 40 -5.13 -14.73 11.28
C LEU A 40 -6.42 -14.11 11.82
N LYS A 41 -6.35 -13.33 12.91
CA LYS A 41 -7.50 -12.62 13.48
C LYS A 41 -8.07 -11.52 12.59
N HIS A 42 -7.36 -11.14 11.53
CA HIS A 42 -7.78 -10.11 10.56
C HIS A 42 -8.29 -10.72 9.25
N ILE A 43 -8.24 -12.04 9.09
CA ILE A 43 -8.81 -12.74 7.94
C ILE A 43 -10.31 -12.92 8.18
N SER A 44 -11.11 -12.57 7.18
CA SER A 44 -12.56 -12.73 7.21
C SER A 44 -13.08 -13.21 5.86
N SER A 45 -14.30 -13.74 5.84
CA SER A 45 -15.01 -14.09 4.61
C SER A 45 -15.36 -12.84 3.80
N SER A 46 -15.55 -13.00 2.49
CA SER A 46 -15.72 -11.89 1.55
C SER A 46 -16.98 -11.06 1.79
N ASP A 47 -18.02 -11.64 2.37
CA ASP A 47 -19.27 -10.98 2.75
C ASP A 47 -19.09 -9.98 3.90
N HIS A 48 -18.04 -10.12 4.70
CA HIS A 48 -17.67 -9.19 5.77
C HIS A 48 -16.58 -8.18 5.35
N LEU A 49 -16.14 -8.20 4.08
CA LEU A 49 -15.15 -7.24 3.59
C LEU A 49 -15.84 -5.95 3.12
N GLY A 50 -15.61 -4.87 3.87
CA GLY A 50 -16.01 -3.51 3.49
C GLY A 50 -14.82 -2.65 3.13
N LEU A 51 -15.02 -1.70 2.22
CA LEU A 51 -14.09 -0.59 2.04
C LEU A 51 -14.30 0.42 3.17
N ARG A 52 -13.21 0.99 3.69
CA ARG A 52 -13.31 2.03 4.71
C ARG A 52 -13.96 3.28 4.10
N PRO A 53 -14.91 3.93 4.80
CA PRO A 53 -15.51 5.17 4.33
C PRO A 53 -14.44 6.27 4.23
N GLY A 54 -14.42 6.97 3.09
CA GLY A 54 -13.41 7.98 2.82
C GLY A 54 -13.00 8.05 1.35
N TYR A 55 -12.07 8.94 1.06
CA TYR A 55 -11.56 9.15 -0.29
C TYR A 55 -10.05 9.38 -0.29
N ALA A 56 -9.42 9.12 -1.43
CA ALA A 56 -8.01 9.41 -1.61
C ALA A 56 -7.79 10.92 -1.81
N GLN A 57 -6.74 11.49 -1.23
CA GLN A 57 -6.32 12.87 -1.42
C GLN A 57 -4.90 12.90 -1.97
N ILE A 58 -4.65 13.80 -2.92
CA ILE A 58 -3.34 13.97 -3.55
C ILE A 58 -2.74 15.28 -3.08
N ASP A 59 -1.52 15.22 -2.53
CA ASP A 59 -0.67 16.36 -2.20
C ASP A 59 -0.03 16.90 -3.49
N PRO A 60 -0.42 18.10 -3.97
CA PRO A 60 0.11 18.65 -5.21
C PRO A 60 1.62 18.92 -5.15
N ALA A 61 2.17 19.22 -3.96
CA ALA A 61 3.60 19.52 -3.81
C ALA A 61 4.48 18.28 -4.01
N LYS A 62 3.95 17.08 -3.75
CA LYS A 62 4.65 15.80 -3.96
C LYS A 62 4.30 15.14 -5.28
N CYS A 63 3.23 15.58 -5.93
CA CYS A 63 2.78 15.00 -7.19
C CYS A 63 3.69 15.43 -8.34
N ARG A 64 4.25 14.47 -9.07
CA ARG A 64 5.05 14.72 -10.28
C ARG A 64 4.26 14.53 -11.59
N ASN A 65 2.93 14.57 -11.51
CA ASN A 65 1.99 14.38 -12.61
C ASN A 65 2.26 13.18 -13.55
N CYS A 66 2.69 12.04 -13.00
CA CYS A 66 3.06 10.86 -13.82
C CYS A 66 1.88 10.06 -14.39
N GLY A 67 0.66 10.28 -13.91
CA GLY A 67 -0.56 9.62 -14.40
C GLY A 67 -0.73 8.14 -14.02
N ILE A 68 0.19 7.51 -13.29
CA ILE A 68 0.05 6.07 -12.93
C ILE A 68 -1.24 5.80 -12.14
N CYS A 69 -1.62 6.70 -11.25
CA CYS A 69 -2.82 6.58 -10.42
C CYS A 69 -4.15 6.68 -11.20
N THR A 70 -4.14 7.08 -12.48
CA THR A 70 -5.33 7.10 -13.36
C THR A 70 -5.52 5.80 -14.15
N LYS A 71 -4.55 4.89 -14.11
CA LYS A 71 -4.56 3.63 -14.88
C LYS A 71 -5.38 2.47 -14.29
N PRO A 72 -5.67 2.38 -12.97
CA PRO A 72 -6.48 1.28 -12.45
C PRO A 72 -7.86 1.21 -13.12
N GLY A 73 -8.12 0.14 -13.88
CA GLY A 73 -9.30 0.04 -14.75
C GLY A 73 -10.67 -0.02 -14.03
N HIS A 74 -10.69 -0.27 -12.72
CA HIS A 74 -11.91 -0.23 -11.92
C HIS A 74 -12.20 1.17 -11.34
N CYS A 75 -11.30 2.15 -11.50
CA CYS A 75 -11.35 3.43 -10.81
C CYS A 75 -11.49 4.60 -11.79
N ASN A 76 -12.61 5.31 -11.70
CA ASN A 76 -12.89 6.51 -12.49
C ASN A 76 -12.84 7.80 -11.64
N ALA A 77 -12.23 7.71 -10.45
CA ALA A 77 -12.18 8.80 -9.47
C ALA A 77 -10.95 9.69 -9.61
N VAL A 78 -9.91 9.26 -10.34
CA VAL A 78 -8.65 10.02 -10.46
C VAL A 78 -8.56 10.60 -11.86
N VAL A 79 -8.37 11.92 -11.94
CA VAL A 79 -8.17 12.65 -13.19
C VAL A 79 -6.79 13.29 -13.21
N GLN A 80 -6.20 13.37 -14.40
CA GLN A 80 -4.91 14.03 -14.60
C GLN A 80 -5.16 15.46 -15.08
N GLU A 81 -4.70 16.45 -14.30
CA GLU A 81 -4.74 17.87 -14.67
C GLU A 81 -3.36 18.33 -15.19
N GLN A 82 -3.20 19.64 -15.43
CA GLN A 82 -1.99 20.19 -16.03
C GLN A 82 -0.72 19.94 -15.18
N HIS A 83 -0.82 20.09 -13.85
CA HIS A 83 0.35 20.05 -12.96
C HIS A 83 0.33 18.92 -11.93
N TYR A 84 -0.83 18.33 -11.65
CA TYR A 84 -0.97 17.25 -10.68
C TYR A 84 -2.20 16.40 -11.03
N CYS A 85 -2.27 15.21 -10.45
CA CYS A 85 -3.49 14.40 -10.52
C CYS A 85 -4.42 14.80 -9.38
N ARG A 86 -5.73 14.82 -9.64
CA ARG A 86 -6.76 15.14 -8.65
C ARG A 86 -7.73 13.98 -8.48
N VAL A 87 -8.21 13.78 -7.26
CA VAL A 87 -9.29 12.83 -6.95
C VAL A 87 -10.63 13.57 -6.95
N ILE A 88 -11.65 12.94 -7.52
CA ILE A 88 -13.07 13.31 -7.43
C ILE A 88 -13.66 12.50 -6.27
N PRO A 89 -13.83 13.09 -5.07
CA PRO A 89 -14.20 12.35 -3.87
C PRO A 89 -15.49 11.54 -4.03
N GLU A 90 -16.47 12.10 -4.74
CA GLU A 90 -17.80 11.50 -4.95
C GLU A 90 -17.77 10.21 -5.77
N ARG A 91 -16.67 9.98 -6.50
CA ARG A 91 -16.46 8.77 -7.31
C ARG A 91 -15.49 7.79 -6.65
N CYS A 92 -14.85 8.18 -5.55
CA CYS A 92 -13.83 7.40 -4.89
C CYS A 92 -14.47 6.36 -3.97
N LEU A 93 -14.19 5.07 -4.22
CA LEU A 93 -14.69 3.98 -3.39
C LEU A 93 -13.86 3.72 -2.12
N GLY A 94 -12.75 4.44 -1.92
CA GLY A 94 -11.89 4.23 -0.75
C GLY A 94 -10.95 3.01 -0.83
N CYS A 95 -10.76 2.39 -2.01
CA CYS A 95 -10.01 1.13 -2.17
C CYS A 95 -8.50 1.20 -1.89
N SER A 96 -7.92 2.41 -1.78
CA SER A 96 -6.49 2.66 -1.51
C SER A 96 -5.49 2.14 -2.56
N VAL A 97 -5.94 1.58 -3.69
CA VAL A 97 -5.04 1.07 -4.75
C VAL A 97 -4.09 2.14 -5.26
N CYS A 98 -4.57 3.37 -5.48
CA CYS A 98 -3.76 4.48 -5.97
C CYS A 98 -2.63 4.89 -4.99
N VAL A 99 -2.84 4.70 -3.67
CA VAL A 99 -1.82 4.96 -2.65
C VAL A 99 -0.61 4.06 -2.85
N GLY A 100 -0.83 2.76 -3.07
CA GLY A 100 0.23 1.79 -3.33
C GLY A 100 0.96 1.98 -4.66
N LEU A 101 0.29 2.61 -5.64
CA LEU A 101 0.86 2.86 -6.97
C LEU A 101 1.69 4.16 -7.05
N CYS A 102 1.53 5.09 -6.11
CA CYS A 102 2.17 6.41 -6.21
C CYS A 102 3.67 6.35 -5.88
N PRO A 103 4.57 6.59 -6.85
CA PRO A 103 6.02 6.47 -6.63
C PRO A 103 6.56 7.54 -5.69
N THR A 104 5.89 8.70 -5.58
CA THR A 104 6.31 9.82 -4.70
C THR A 104 5.56 9.83 -3.37
N ARG A 105 4.72 8.82 -3.09
CA ARG A 105 3.87 8.77 -1.88
C ARG A 105 3.06 10.07 -1.68
N ALA A 106 2.58 10.65 -2.78
CA ALA A 106 1.79 11.89 -2.78
C ALA A 106 0.32 11.67 -2.43
N ILE A 107 -0.12 10.43 -2.21
CA ILE A 107 -1.54 10.10 -2.02
C ILE A 107 -1.76 9.55 -0.63
N THR A 108 -2.75 10.09 0.09
CA THR A 108 -3.21 9.65 1.41
C THR A 108 -4.71 9.34 1.38
N MET A 109 -5.22 8.68 2.41
CA MET A 109 -6.66 8.47 2.60
C MET A 109 -7.19 9.47 3.62
N VAL A 110 -8.33 10.09 3.30
CA VAL A 110 -9.10 10.96 4.19
C VAL A 110 -10.36 10.21 4.58
N GLU A 111 -10.63 10.12 5.89
CA GLU A 111 -11.84 9.49 6.41
C GLU A 111 -13.05 10.40 6.15
N ALA A 112 -14.17 9.81 5.72
CA ALA A 112 -15.41 10.56 5.62
C ALA A 112 -15.91 10.83 7.05
N GLN A 113 -16.13 12.11 7.40
CA GLN A 113 -16.79 12.47 8.66
C GLN A 113 -18.27 12.08 8.54
N GLU A 114 -18.76 11.30 9.51
CA GLU A 114 -20.19 10.99 9.69
C GLU A 114 -20.98 12.24 10.11
#